data_AF-A0ABD0J3I6-F1
#
_entry.id   AF-A0ABD0J3I6-F1
#
_cell.length_a   1.000
_cell.length_b   1.000
_cell.length_c   1.000
_cell.angle_alpha   90.00
_cell.angle_beta   90.00
_cell.angle_gamma   90.00
#
_symmetry.space_group_name_H-M   'P 1'
#
loop_
_entity.id
_entity.type
_entity.pdbx_description
1 polymer ?
#
loop_
_entity_poly.entity_id
_entity_poly.type
_entity_poly.pdbx_seq_one_letter_code
_entity_poly.pdbx_strand_id
1 'polypeptide(L)'
;MASAPSSLCQVCVVLFLASSLGRCSVEQMTWKQDAVIKNAIFHRDLLFTMTDRLSAIDCGRRCSQTENCVSFTFTRHSSSRGACRGHSSSLTSQTPSSTEPGTEAYSFVGKKVWLDPAEQQLQSDWVRKKCATDLDCPADNATCFRNMVCLCLPGYYYSHKGDNCVPECSPADLQTGFMDYPSGLLNSHVLHYVPSGVSLLHCQRYCTRDAVCRAITFVRSSGMCMTHHVTPLDADDVHVCWFPDMTPHFYSQLTCA
;
A
#
# COMPACT_ATOMS: atom_id res chain seq x y z
N MET A 1 0.13 -42.78 -60.86
CA MET A 1 -1.20 -42.53 -60.26
C MET A 1 -0.92 -41.86 -58.91
N ALA A 2 -1.05 -40.53 -58.80
CA ALA A 2 -2.23 -39.83 -58.23
C ALA A 2 -2.63 -40.42 -56.86
N SER A 3 -2.82 -39.72 -55.74
CA SER A 3 -2.91 -38.30 -55.35
C SER A 3 -3.05 -38.28 -53.80
N ALA A 4 -2.54 -37.24 -53.12
CA ALA A 4 -2.74 -36.96 -51.68
C ALA A 4 -4.14 -36.31 -51.43
N PRO A 5 -4.49 -35.69 -50.26
CA PRO A 5 -4.05 -35.78 -48.84
C PRO A 5 -5.24 -35.78 -47.80
N SER A 6 -4.97 -35.92 -46.48
CA SER A 6 -5.55 -35.04 -45.40
C SER A 6 -5.21 -35.45 -43.93
N SER A 7 -4.54 -34.50 -43.24
CA SER A 7 -4.76 -33.99 -41.86
C SER A 7 -4.35 -34.77 -40.56
N LEU A 8 -3.23 -34.29 -39.97
CA LEU A 8 -2.95 -33.87 -38.55
C LEU A 8 -3.05 -34.93 -37.42
N CYS A 9 -2.18 -35.02 -36.40
CA CYS A 9 -1.38 -34.02 -35.68
C CYS A 9 -0.29 -34.69 -34.78
N GLN A 10 0.59 -33.86 -34.19
CA GLN A 10 1.54 -34.11 -33.09
C GLN A 10 2.95 -34.63 -33.42
N VAL A 11 3.89 -33.69 -33.47
CA VAL A 11 5.31 -33.93 -33.14
C VAL A 11 5.67 -32.97 -32.01
N CYS A 12 5.86 -33.50 -30.80
CA CYS A 12 6.48 -32.80 -29.67
C CYS A 12 8.00 -32.96 -29.78
N VAL A 13 8.71 -31.87 -30.08
CA VAL A 13 10.17 -31.81 -29.86
C VAL A 13 10.41 -30.96 -28.62
N VAL A 14 10.90 -31.62 -27.57
CA VAL A 14 11.36 -31.01 -26.33
C VAL A 14 12.73 -30.39 -26.59
N LEU A 15 12.83 -29.06 -26.50
CA LEU A 15 14.09 -28.34 -26.37
C LEU A 15 14.13 -27.66 -25.00
N PHE A 16 14.82 -28.29 -24.06
CA PHE A 16 15.28 -27.65 -22.84
C PHE A 16 16.57 -26.88 -23.17
N LEU A 17 16.50 -25.55 -23.14
CA LEU A 17 17.69 -24.72 -22.98
C LEU A 17 17.48 -23.72 -21.84
N ALA A 18 18.40 -23.85 -20.90
CA ALA A 18 18.69 -23.07 -19.71
C ALA A 18 18.13 -21.64 -19.68
N SER A 19 17.43 -21.32 -18.59
CA SER A 19 17.52 -20.00 -17.98
C SER A 19 17.54 -20.15 -16.46
N SER A 20 18.55 -19.54 -15.88
CA SER A 20 18.85 -19.44 -14.46
C SER A 20 17.60 -19.28 -13.60
N LEU A 21 17.42 -20.19 -12.65
CA LEU A 21 16.55 -20.03 -11.48
C LEU A 21 17.08 -18.88 -10.60
N GLY A 22 16.81 -17.65 -11.02
CA GLY A 22 16.75 -16.50 -10.12
C GLY A 22 15.49 -16.67 -9.28
N ARG A 23 15.64 -17.27 -8.11
CA ARG A 23 14.57 -17.39 -7.11
C ARG A 23 13.96 -16.02 -6.86
N CYS A 24 12.65 -15.87 -7.10
CA CYS A 24 11.88 -14.76 -6.55
C CYS A 24 11.98 -14.83 -5.03
N SER A 25 12.83 -13.98 -4.43
CA SER A 25 12.85 -13.78 -2.99
C SER A 25 11.64 -12.92 -2.62
N VAL A 26 10.54 -13.58 -2.28
CA VAL A 26 9.46 -12.96 -1.51
C VAL A 26 10.06 -12.63 -0.15
N GLU A 27 10.27 -11.34 0.13
CA GLU A 27 10.47 -10.90 1.50
C GLU A 27 9.13 -11.12 2.23
N GLN A 28 8.98 -12.30 2.82
CA GLN A 28 7.79 -12.68 3.58
C GLN A 28 7.67 -11.72 4.76
N MET A 29 6.56 -10.98 4.88
CA MET A 29 6.24 -10.34 6.15
C MET A 29 6.09 -11.45 7.19
N THR A 30 7.09 -11.60 8.06
CA THR A 30 7.11 -12.65 9.08
C THR A 30 6.25 -12.21 10.26
N TRP A 31 5.22 -12.98 10.62
CA TRP A 31 4.54 -12.86 11.92
C TRP A 31 5.05 -13.94 12.86
N LYS A 32 5.11 -13.61 14.15
CA LYS A 32 5.42 -14.54 15.22
C LYS A 32 4.16 -14.80 16.03
N GLN A 33 4.03 -16.04 16.47
CA GLN A 33 3.09 -16.38 17.51
C GLN A 33 3.60 -15.82 18.84
N ASP A 34 2.76 -15.09 19.56
CA ASP A 34 3.09 -14.61 20.89
C ASP A 34 2.79 -15.70 21.90
N ALA A 35 3.80 -16.51 22.22
CA ALA A 35 3.66 -17.68 23.08
C ALA A 35 3.11 -17.38 24.49
N VAL A 36 3.17 -16.11 24.92
CA VAL A 36 2.68 -15.63 26.22
C VAL A 36 1.15 -15.48 26.24
N ILE A 37 0.52 -15.19 25.10
CA ILE A 37 -0.92 -14.93 25.03
C ILE A 37 -1.62 -16.14 24.43
N LYS A 38 -2.34 -16.87 25.29
CA LYS A 38 -3.12 -18.05 24.91
C LYS A 38 -4.52 -17.97 25.48
N ASN A 39 -5.46 -18.56 24.75
CA ASN A 39 -6.86 -18.69 25.13
C ASN A 39 -7.52 -17.35 25.47
N ALA A 40 -7.09 -16.26 24.83
CA ALA A 40 -7.49 -14.90 25.15
C ALA A 40 -8.18 -14.23 23.95
N ILE A 41 -9.31 -13.58 24.21
CA ILE A 41 -10.06 -12.78 23.25
C ILE A 41 -10.01 -11.32 23.65
N PHE A 42 -9.82 -10.46 22.66
CA PHE A 42 -9.77 -9.03 22.81
C PHE A 42 -10.93 -8.41 22.03
N HIS A 43 -11.69 -7.52 22.66
CA HIS A 43 -12.78 -6.79 22.01
C HIS A 43 -12.42 -5.32 21.73
N ARG A 44 -11.34 -4.81 22.34
CA ARG A 44 -10.81 -3.48 22.04
C ARG A 44 -10.01 -3.49 20.74
N ASP A 45 -10.00 -2.34 20.07
CA ASP A 45 -9.19 -2.09 18.88
C ASP A 45 -9.45 -3.09 17.74
N LEU A 46 -10.64 -3.69 17.72
CA LEU A 46 -11.04 -4.71 16.76
C LEU A 46 -11.30 -4.06 15.39
N LEU A 47 -10.55 -4.49 14.38
CA LEU A 47 -10.67 -3.99 13.01
C LEU A 47 -11.55 -4.90 12.15
N PHE A 48 -11.45 -6.21 12.35
CA PHE A 48 -12.28 -7.18 11.66
C PHE A 48 -12.44 -8.45 12.47
N THR A 49 -13.52 -9.17 12.18
CA THR A 49 -13.72 -10.56 12.60
C THR A 49 -14.05 -11.39 11.37
N MET A 50 -13.47 -12.57 11.26
CA MET A 50 -13.78 -13.56 10.25
C MET A 50 -14.07 -14.90 10.92
N THR A 51 -15.19 -15.50 10.56
CA THR A 51 -15.68 -16.76 11.15
C THR A 51 -15.63 -17.94 10.18
N ASP A 52 -15.26 -17.68 8.92
CA ASP A 52 -15.19 -18.70 7.88
C ASP A 52 -13.91 -19.54 8.00
N ARG A 53 -13.92 -20.72 7.39
CA ARG A 53 -12.89 -21.78 7.47
C ARG A 53 -11.48 -21.33 7.05
N LEU A 54 -10.82 -20.53 7.88
CA LEU A 54 -9.56 -19.88 7.57
C LEU A 54 -8.42 -20.52 8.35
N SER A 55 -7.23 -20.49 7.75
CA SER A 55 -5.99 -20.81 8.46
C SER A 55 -5.43 -19.57 9.16
N ALA A 56 -4.55 -19.76 10.14
CA ALA A 56 -3.81 -18.63 10.73
C ALA A 56 -3.02 -17.82 9.68
N ILE A 57 -2.59 -18.47 8.58
CA ILE A 57 -1.91 -17.80 7.45
C ILE A 57 -2.87 -16.86 6.72
N ASP A 58 -4.12 -17.28 6.51
CA ASP A 58 -5.12 -16.43 5.85
C ASP A 58 -5.47 -15.22 6.71
N CYS A 59 -5.49 -15.40 8.02
CA CYS A 59 -5.68 -14.32 8.98
C CYS A 59 -4.51 -13.34 9.00
N GLY A 60 -3.27 -13.84 8.97
CA GLY A 60 -2.08 -13.02 8.80
C GLY A 60 -2.11 -12.22 7.49
N ARG A 61 -2.50 -12.86 6.38
CA ARG A 61 -2.65 -12.19 5.09
C ARG A 61 -3.71 -11.09 5.15
N ARG A 62 -4.88 -11.38 5.71
CA ARG A 62 -5.95 -10.39 5.85
C ARG A 62 -5.51 -9.22 6.71
N CYS A 63 -4.87 -9.48 7.85
CA CYS A 63 -4.35 -8.43 8.71
C CYS A 63 -3.26 -7.61 8.00
N SER A 64 -2.40 -8.22 7.18
CA SER A 64 -1.40 -7.48 6.39
C SER A 64 -2.00 -6.51 5.38
N GLN A 65 -3.19 -6.84 4.85
CA GLN A 65 -3.93 -6.02 3.89
C GLN A 65 -4.89 -5.04 4.57
N THR A 66 -5.11 -5.16 5.88
CA THR A 66 -6.00 -4.28 6.63
C THR A 66 -5.21 -3.13 7.21
N GLU A 67 -5.59 -1.91 6.83
CA GLU A 67 -4.99 -0.69 7.37
C GLU A 67 -5.03 -0.68 8.89
N ASN A 68 -3.93 -0.25 9.50
CA ASN A 68 -3.71 -0.24 10.95
C ASN A 68 -3.70 -1.59 11.66
N CYS A 69 -3.92 -2.74 11.00
CA CYS A 69 -3.97 -4.03 11.70
C CYS A 69 -2.58 -4.51 12.11
N VAL A 70 -2.19 -4.36 13.38
CA VAL A 70 -0.82 -4.68 13.84
C VAL A 70 -0.68 -6.07 14.49
N SER A 71 -1.80 -6.67 14.89
CA SER A 71 -1.84 -8.00 15.50
C SER A 71 -3.16 -8.70 15.17
N PHE A 72 -3.21 -10.02 15.33
CA PHE A 72 -4.45 -10.78 15.20
C PHE A 72 -4.49 -11.96 16.16
N THR A 73 -5.71 -12.39 16.52
CA THR A 73 -5.94 -13.67 17.20
C THR A 73 -6.55 -14.67 16.22
N PHE A 74 -6.19 -15.94 16.40
CA PHE A 74 -6.77 -17.06 15.67
C PHE A 74 -7.28 -18.11 16.65
N THR A 75 -8.58 -18.37 16.62
CA THR A 75 -9.23 -19.40 17.42
C THR A 75 -9.38 -20.66 16.58
N ARG A 76 -8.66 -21.71 16.96
CA ARG A 76 -8.64 -22.98 16.24
C ARG A 76 -9.91 -23.78 16.53
N HIS A 77 -10.67 -24.11 15.48
CA HIS A 77 -11.80 -25.05 15.57
C HIS A 77 -11.43 -26.45 15.06
N SER A 78 -10.48 -26.55 14.11
CA SER A 78 -9.93 -27.81 13.59
C SER A 78 -8.47 -27.64 13.11
N SER A 79 -7.84 -28.70 12.58
CA SER A 79 -6.42 -28.72 12.19
C SER A 79 -5.96 -27.58 11.27
N SER A 80 -6.85 -27.05 10.41
CA SER A 80 -6.53 -25.95 9.48
C SER A 80 -7.58 -24.85 9.41
N ARG A 81 -8.62 -24.90 10.25
CA ARG A 81 -9.78 -23.98 10.17
C ARG A 81 -10.11 -23.39 11.53
N GLY A 82 -10.40 -22.11 11.54
CA GLY A 82 -10.75 -21.38 12.74
C GLY A 82 -11.32 -20.00 12.43
N ALA A 83 -11.62 -19.25 13.46
CA ALA A 83 -12.02 -17.85 13.37
C ALA A 83 -10.81 -16.94 13.65
N CYS A 84 -10.80 -15.73 13.10
CA CYS A 84 -9.79 -14.73 13.47
C CYS A 84 -10.33 -13.33 13.63
N ARG A 85 -9.59 -12.57 14.44
CA ARG A 85 -9.91 -11.20 14.83
C ARG A 85 -8.64 -10.37 14.66
N GLY A 86 -8.70 -9.31 13.87
CA GLY A 86 -7.57 -8.40 13.64
C GLY A 86 -7.69 -7.15 14.52
N HIS A 87 -6.56 -6.63 14.99
CA HIS A 87 -6.52 -5.53 15.95
C HIS A 87 -5.57 -4.41 15.54
N SER A 88 -5.93 -3.16 15.86
CA SER A 88 -5.11 -1.98 15.55
C SER A 88 -3.98 -1.70 16.53
N SER A 89 -3.95 -2.39 17.67
CA SER A 89 -2.93 -2.23 18.69
C SER A 89 -2.27 -3.58 19.05
N SER A 90 -1.20 -3.53 19.85
CA SER A 90 -0.52 -4.74 20.32
C SER A 90 -1.35 -5.45 21.39
N LEU A 91 -1.51 -6.77 21.25
CA LEU A 91 -2.24 -7.58 22.23
C LEU A 91 -1.49 -7.71 23.57
N THR A 92 -0.17 -7.57 23.56
CA THR A 92 0.66 -7.61 24.79
C THR A 92 0.44 -6.41 25.70
N SER A 93 -0.05 -5.29 25.16
CA SER A 93 -0.40 -4.08 25.93
C SER A 93 -1.87 -4.04 26.33
N GLN A 94 -2.67 -5.03 25.97
CA GLN A 94 -4.10 -5.06 26.25
C GLN A 94 -4.44 -6.06 27.36
N THR A 95 -5.53 -5.79 28.08
CA THR A 95 -6.15 -6.77 28.98
C THR A 95 -7.15 -7.62 28.17
N PRO A 96 -7.06 -8.97 28.24
CA PRO A 96 -8.04 -9.85 27.64
C PRO A 96 -9.46 -9.51 28.10
N SER A 97 -10.40 -9.49 27.17
CA SER A 97 -11.81 -9.22 27.45
C SER A 97 -12.56 -10.49 27.86
N SER A 98 -12.15 -11.63 27.32
CA SER A 98 -12.68 -12.94 27.67
C SER A 98 -11.68 -14.04 27.31
N THR A 99 -11.99 -15.29 27.68
CA THR A 99 -11.14 -16.44 27.39
C THR A 99 -11.84 -17.43 26.46
N GLU A 100 -11.15 -17.88 25.42
CA GLU A 100 -11.65 -18.87 24.46
C GLU A 100 -10.55 -19.91 24.19
N PRO A 101 -10.73 -21.18 24.62
CA PRO A 101 -9.74 -22.24 24.44
C PRO A 101 -9.34 -22.44 22.98
N GLY A 102 -8.05 -22.68 22.73
CA GLY A 102 -7.52 -22.86 21.38
C GLY A 102 -7.27 -21.56 20.62
N THR A 103 -7.38 -20.41 21.30
CA THR A 103 -7.01 -19.11 20.73
C THR A 103 -5.53 -18.83 20.89
N GLU A 104 -4.88 -18.48 19.78
CA GLU A 104 -3.48 -18.09 19.70
C GLU A 104 -3.36 -16.66 19.21
N ALA A 105 -2.47 -15.88 19.81
CA ALA A 105 -2.15 -14.52 19.39
C ALA A 105 -0.94 -14.51 18.45
N TYR A 106 -1.01 -13.65 17.45
CA TYR A 106 0.05 -13.43 16.48
C TYR A 106 0.30 -11.93 16.32
N SER A 107 1.59 -11.58 16.34
CA SER A 107 2.06 -10.22 16.08
C SER A 107 3.05 -10.25 14.93
N PHE A 108 3.05 -9.22 14.08
CA PHE A 108 4.05 -9.13 13.02
C PHE A 108 5.44 -8.90 13.63
N VAL A 109 6.43 -9.72 13.25
CA VAL A 109 7.84 -9.49 13.59
C VAL A 109 8.28 -8.28 12.79
N GLY A 110 8.50 -7.17 13.49
CA GLY A 110 8.87 -5.93 12.82
C GLY A 110 7.71 -5.08 12.32
N LYS A 111 6.43 -5.40 12.65
CA LYS A 111 5.52 -4.27 12.90
C LYS A 111 5.91 -3.67 14.23
N LYS A 112 6.83 -2.70 14.16
CA LYS A 112 6.58 -1.50 14.94
C LYS A 112 5.11 -1.13 14.65
N VAL A 113 4.36 -0.72 15.67
CA VAL A 113 3.36 0.32 15.40
C VAL A 113 4.16 1.38 14.65
N TRP A 114 4.04 1.38 13.33
CA TRP A 114 4.65 2.41 12.52
C TRP A 114 3.78 3.63 12.84
N LEU A 115 4.10 4.31 13.94
CA LEU A 115 4.30 5.74 13.79
C LEU A 115 5.28 5.84 12.64
N ASP A 116 4.74 6.25 11.51
CA ASP A 116 5.42 6.21 10.23
C ASP A 116 6.76 6.96 10.40
N PRO A 117 7.93 6.38 10.08
CA PRO A 117 9.15 7.15 9.94
C PRO A 117 9.00 8.19 8.81
N ALA A 118 8.02 8.00 7.92
CA ALA A 118 7.58 9.01 6.96
C ALA A 118 6.76 10.16 7.61
N GLU A 119 6.21 9.98 8.80
CA GLU A 119 5.57 11.03 9.60
C GLU A 119 6.61 11.90 10.31
N GLN A 120 7.87 11.45 10.39
CA GLN A 120 9.02 12.30 10.72
C GLN A 120 9.59 13.06 9.52
N GLN A 121 9.08 12.84 8.30
CA GLN A 121 9.71 13.34 7.09
C GLN A 121 8.99 14.53 6.45
N LEU A 122 7.70 14.79 6.74
CA LEU A 122 7.10 16.11 6.50
C LEU A 122 7.17 16.93 7.80
N GLN A 123 8.31 17.58 8.04
CA GLN A 123 8.49 18.50 9.16
C GLN A 123 7.85 19.86 8.84
N SER A 124 6.53 19.86 8.68
CA SER A 124 5.76 21.07 8.42
C SER A 124 4.67 21.24 9.45
N ASP A 125 4.52 22.46 9.96
CA ASP A 125 3.42 22.81 10.86
C ASP A 125 2.10 23.04 10.09
N TRP A 126 2.14 23.08 8.76
CA TRP A 126 0.99 23.37 7.91
C TRP A 126 0.54 22.21 7.05
N VAL A 127 1.45 21.35 6.56
CA VAL A 127 1.05 20.22 5.73
C VAL A 127 0.22 19.22 6.54
N ARG A 128 -0.85 18.69 5.94
CA ARG A 128 -1.86 17.82 6.57
C ARG A 128 -2.61 18.44 7.75
N LYS A 129 -2.42 19.73 8.04
CA LYS A 129 -3.22 20.47 9.02
C LYS A 129 -4.67 20.57 8.53
N LYS A 130 -5.61 20.49 9.46
CA LYS A 130 -7.04 20.69 9.16
C LYS A 130 -7.30 22.10 8.66
N CYS A 131 -8.14 22.21 7.65
CA CYS A 131 -8.56 23.46 7.03
C CYS A 131 -10.03 23.37 6.61
N ALA A 132 -10.66 24.52 6.41
CA ALA A 132 -12.01 24.63 5.85
C ALA A 132 -11.98 25.25 4.44
N THR A 133 -11.00 26.11 4.16
CA THR A 133 -10.82 26.82 2.88
C THR A 133 -9.34 26.89 2.51
N ASP A 134 -9.04 27.14 1.23
CA ASP A 134 -7.65 27.28 0.76
C ASP A 134 -6.87 28.37 1.50
N LEU A 135 -7.55 29.39 2.04
CA LEU A 135 -6.93 30.48 2.82
C LEU A 135 -6.35 30.02 4.16
N ASP A 136 -6.76 28.85 4.67
CA ASP A 136 -6.21 28.28 5.90
C ASP A 136 -4.82 27.65 5.69
N CYS A 137 -4.42 27.45 4.43
CA CYS A 137 -3.16 26.86 4.04
C CYS A 137 -2.15 27.97 3.69
N PRO A 138 -1.09 28.16 4.49
CA PRO A 138 -0.23 29.34 4.42
C PRO A 138 0.81 29.32 3.28
N ALA A 139 1.02 28.16 2.65
CA ALA A 139 2.00 27.99 1.58
C ALA A 139 1.44 28.41 0.21
N ASP A 140 2.30 28.97 -0.62
CA ASP A 140 1.94 29.25 -2.02
C ASP A 140 1.67 27.94 -2.75
N ASN A 141 0.70 27.95 -3.67
CA ASN A 141 0.26 26.75 -4.39
C ASN A 141 -0.19 25.60 -3.48
N ALA A 142 -0.60 25.90 -2.25
CA ALA A 142 -1.30 24.97 -1.39
C ALA A 142 -2.83 25.08 -1.57
N THR A 143 -3.53 24.00 -1.24
CA THR A 143 -4.98 23.93 -1.23
C THR A 143 -5.45 23.21 0.01
N CYS A 144 -6.62 23.62 0.49
CA CYS A 144 -7.39 22.85 1.43
C CYS A 144 -8.10 21.72 0.69
N PHE A 145 -7.34 20.65 0.45
CA PHE A 145 -7.79 19.53 -0.36
C PHE A 145 -9.08 18.94 0.22
N ARG A 146 -10.16 19.04 -0.57
CA ARG A 146 -11.53 18.62 -0.21
C ARG A 146 -12.05 19.24 1.10
N ASN A 147 -11.64 20.46 1.42
CA ASN A 147 -12.04 21.18 2.65
C ASN A 147 -11.71 20.39 3.94
N MET A 148 -10.60 19.65 3.94
CA MET A 148 -10.22 18.81 5.08
C MET A 148 -8.77 18.99 5.52
N VAL A 149 -7.82 18.98 4.60
CA VAL A 149 -6.38 19.00 4.92
C VAL A 149 -5.59 19.85 3.94
N CYS A 150 -4.61 20.60 4.45
CA CYS A 150 -3.70 21.37 3.61
C CYS A 150 -2.70 20.45 2.92
N LEU A 151 -2.65 20.53 1.58
CA LEU A 151 -1.68 19.83 0.73
C LEU A 151 -1.19 20.81 -0.35
N CYS A 152 -0.08 20.48 -1.01
CA CYS A 152 0.25 21.15 -2.27
C CYS A 152 -0.82 20.87 -3.32
N LEU A 153 -1.07 21.80 -4.22
CA LEU A 153 -1.88 21.56 -5.41
C LEU A 153 -1.31 20.34 -6.17
N PRO A 154 -2.15 19.42 -6.65
CA PRO A 154 -1.70 18.28 -7.46
C PRO A 154 -0.80 18.77 -8.61
N GLY A 155 0.41 18.21 -8.72
CA GLY A 155 1.42 18.69 -9.67
C GLY A 155 2.56 19.48 -9.03
N TYR A 156 2.32 20.20 -7.94
CA TYR A 156 3.37 20.92 -7.22
C TYR A 156 4.07 20.02 -6.20
N TYR A 157 5.39 19.96 -6.24
CA TYR A 157 6.19 19.21 -5.28
C TYR A 157 6.23 19.95 -3.95
N TYR A 158 6.02 19.25 -2.84
CA TYR A 158 6.38 19.78 -1.54
C TYR A 158 7.90 19.75 -1.38
N SER A 159 8.53 20.90 -1.17
CA SER A 159 9.97 21.00 -0.85
C SER A 159 10.18 21.07 0.65
N HIS A 160 10.95 20.12 1.18
CA HIS A 160 11.30 20.08 2.60
C HIS A 160 12.20 21.25 3.00
N LYS A 161 13.16 21.62 2.14
CA LYS A 161 14.04 22.78 2.37
C LYS A 161 13.30 24.11 2.39
N GLY A 162 12.30 24.26 1.52
CA GLY A 162 11.53 25.50 1.40
C GLY A 162 10.29 25.58 2.30
N ASP A 163 9.87 24.46 2.89
CA ASP A 163 8.56 24.27 3.53
C ASP A 163 7.39 24.84 2.70
N ASN A 164 7.46 24.68 1.37
CA ASN A 164 6.54 25.29 0.41
C ASN A 164 6.32 24.39 -0.82
N CYS A 165 5.34 24.72 -1.66
CA CYS A 165 5.01 23.98 -2.88
C CYS A 165 5.65 24.60 -4.12
N VAL A 166 6.52 23.83 -4.79
CA VAL A 166 7.30 24.28 -5.95
C VAL A 166 6.86 23.57 -7.23
N PRO A 167 6.85 24.25 -8.39
CA PRO A 167 6.42 23.66 -9.65
C PRO A 167 7.47 22.69 -10.23
N GLU A 168 8.74 22.89 -9.91
CA GLU A 168 9.85 22.10 -10.42
C GLU A 168 10.64 21.48 -9.27
N CYS A 169 11.05 20.22 -9.46
CA CYS A 169 12.02 19.55 -8.59
C CYS A 169 13.10 18.93 -9.46
N SER A 170 14.36 19.26 -9.16
CA SER A 170 15.47 18.69 -9.93
C SER A 170 15.52 17.18 -9.70
N PRO A 171 15.93 16.36 -10.69
CA PRO A 171 16.07 14.92 -10.49
C PRO A 171 17.02 14.53 -9.36
N ALA A 172 17.98 15.40 -9.02
CA ALA A 172 18.91 15.19 -7.92
C ALA A 172 18.30 15.45 -6.54
N ASP A 173 17.25 16.29 -6.48
CA ASP A 173 16.55 16.68 -5.26
C ASP A 173 15.25 15.89 -5.04
N LEU A 174 14.86 15.01 -5.97
CA LEU A 174 13.71 14.13 -5.77
C LEU A 174 13.95 13.19 -4.59
N GLN A 175 13.09 13.29 -3.59
CA GLN A 175 13.14 12.52 -2.37
C GLN A 175 12.26 11.27 -2.47
N THR A 176 12.52 10.29 -1.59
CA THR A 176 11.72 9.07 -1.51
C THR A 176 10.40 9.23 -0.75
N GLY A 177 10.13 10.43 -0.21
CA GLY A 177 8.88 10.76 0.46
C GLY A 177 7.77 11.07 -0.55
N PHE A 178 6.51 10.89 -0.14
CA PHE A 178 5.34 11.08 -1.00
C PHE A 178 4.33 12.07 -0.39
N MET A 179 3.71 12.87 -1.25
CA MET A 179 2.48 13.60 -0.97
C MET A 179 1.31 12.78 -1.51
N ASP A 180 0.38 12.40 -0.63
CA ASP A 180 -0.77 11.56 -0.98
C ASP A 180 -2.04 12.39 -1.22
N TYR A 181 -2.74 12.07 -2.30
CA TYR A 181 -4.00 12.66 -2.69
C TYR A 181 -5.10 11.58 -2.71
N PRO A 182 -5.93 11.54 -1.65
CA PRO A 182 -7.01 10.56 -1.53
C PRO A 182 -7.97 10.63 -2.72
N SER A 183 -8.43 9.47 -3.16
CA SER A 183 -9.40 9.32 -4.25
C SER A 183 -8.93 9.88 -5.59
N GLY A 184 -7.63 10.14 -5.74
CA GLY A 184 -7.02 10.53 -7.00
C GLY A 184 -6.59 9.29 -7.81
N LEU A 185 -6.69 9.40 -9.13
CA LEU A 185 -6.18 8.43 -10.08
C LEU A 185 -5.58 9.16 -11.27
N LEU A 186 -4.30 8.90 -11.54
CA LEU A 186 -3.65 9.30 -12.77
C LEU A 186 -3.59 8.07 -13.70
N ASN A 187 -4.10 8.18 -14.92
CA ASN A 187 -4.18 7.04 -15.86
C ASN A 187 -3.35 7.23 -17.14
N SER A 188 -2.66 8.36 -17.27
CA SER A 188 -1.81 8.66 -18.41
C SER A 188 -0.34 8.49 -18.06
N HIS A 189 0.51 8.44 -19.09
CA HIS A 189 1.97 8.50 -18.94
C HIS A 189 2.56 7.44 -18.00
N VAL A 190 1.96 6.24 -18.06
CA VAL A 190 2.32 5.10 -17.22
C VAL A 190 3.66 4.51 -17.65
N LEU A 191 4.61 4.48 -16.73
CA LEU A 191 5.91 3.81 -16.90
C LEU A 191 5.81 2.31 -16.67
N HIS A 192 5.20 1.94 -15.54
CA HIS A 192 5.07 0.55 -15.12
C HIS A 192 3.69 0.31 -14.53
N TYR A 193 3.11 -0.83 -14.89
CA TYR A 193 1.77 -1.26 -14.49
C TYR A 193 1.82 -2.65 -13.85
N VAL A 194 1.26 -2.76 -12.65
CA VAL A 194 0.99 -4.04 -11.97
C VAL A 194 -0.52 -4.14 -11.73
N PRO A 195 -1.19 -5.15 -12.30
CA PRO A 195 -2.65 -5.21 -12.28
C PRO A 195 -3.24 -5.52 -10.89
N SER A 196 -2.52 -6.25 -10.03
CA SER A 196 -2.97 -6.55 -8.66
C SER A 196 -1.85 -7.17 -7.82
N GLY A 197 -2.10 -7.29 -6.52
CA GLY A 197 -1.32 -8.15 -5.62
C GLY A 197 -0.02 -7.54 -5.07
N VAL A 198 0.25 -6.25 -5.32
CA VAL A 198 1.39 -5.54 -4.70
C VAL A 198 0.93 -4.66 -3.54
N SER A 199 1.81 -4.49 -2.55
CA SER A 199 1.58 -3.53 -1.46
C SER A 199 1.94 -2.10 -1.90
N LEU A 200 1.40 -1.11 -1.21
CA LEU A 200 1.76 0.31 -1.43
C LEU A 200 3.27 0.53 -1.34
N LEU A 201 3.90 0.01 -0.28
CA LEU A 201 5.34 0.15 -0.07
C LEU A 201 6.14 -0.42 -1.25
N HIS A 202 5.68 -1.52 -1.85
CA HIS A 202 6.31 -2.09 -3.03
C HIS A 202 6.13 -1.19 -4.25
N CYS A 203 4.93 -0.62 -4.44
CA CYS A 203 4.65 0.34 -5.51
C CYS A 203 5.53 1.60 -5.39
N GLN A 204 5.63 2.17 -4.19
CA GLN A 204 6.52 3.31 -3.89
C GLN A 204 7.98 2.97 -4.17
N ARG A 205 8.44 1.77 -3.78
CA ARG A 205 9.81 1.31 -4.07
C ARG A 205 10.09 1.12 -5.56
N TYR A 206 9.10 0.77 -6.38
CA TYR A 206 9.29 0.77 -7.84
C TYR A 206 9.57 2.19 -8.32
N CYS A 207 8.77 3.16 -7.88
CA CYS A 207 8.96 4.55 -8.26
C CYS A 207 10.30 5.12 -7.78
N THR A 208 10.66 4.94 -6.50
CA THR A 208 11.89 5.55 -5.94
C THR A 208 13.19 4.93 -6.46
N ARG A 209 13.13 3.77 -7.11
CA ARG A 209 14.28 3.15 -7.80
C ARG A 209 14.40 3.57 -9.25
N ASP A 210 13.37 4.17 -9.81
CA ASP A 210 13.34 4.65 -11.18
C ASP A 210 13.56 6.17 -11.21
N ALA A 211 14.71 6.58 -11.76
CA ALA A 211 15.11 7.98 -11.82
C ALA A 211 14.15 8.87 -12.63
N VAL A 212 13.30 8.29 -13.50
CA VAL A 212 12.28 9.04 -14.25
C VAL A 212 10.92 9.07 -13.58
N CYS A 213 10.67 8.26 -12.54
CA CYS A 213 9.39 8.26 -11.86
C CYS A 213 9.18 9.57 -11.07
N ARG A 214 7.95 10.08 -11.09
CA ARG A 214 7.50 11.29 -10.39
C ARG A 214 6.29 11.04 -9.50
N ALA A 215 5.45 10.08 -9.87
CA ALA A 215 4.24 9.77 -9.13
C ALA A 215 3.81 8.31 -9.27
N ILE A 216 2.89 7.89 -8.42
CA ILE A 216 2.22 6.61 -8.45
C ILE A 216 0.70 6.79 -8.36
N THR A 217 -0.02 5.83 -8.92
CA THR A 217 -1.42 5.59 -8.60
C THR A 217 -1.53 4.20 -8.00
N PHE A 218 -2.20 4.08 -6.86
CA PHE A 218 -2.37 2.81 -6.18
C PHE A 218 -3.83 2.56 -5.79
N VAL A 219 -4.26 1.31 -5.95
CA VAL A 219 -5.62 0.87 -5.60
C VAL A 219 -5.56 -0.18 -4.50
N ARG A 220 -5.89 0.22 -3.27
CA ARG A 220 -5.81 -0.60 -2.05
C ARG A 220 -6.60 -1.90 -2.15
N SER A 221 -7.77 -1.87 -2.78
CA SER A 221 -8.67 -3.04 -2.85
C SER A 221 -8.10 -4.19 -3.67
N SER A 222 -7.36 -3.89 -4.74
CA SER A 222 -6.76 -4.90 -5.62
C SER A 222 -5.24 -5.03 -5.47
N GLY A 223 -4.59 -4.04 -4.85
CA GLY A 223 -3.14 -3.89 -4.92
C GLY A 223 -2.66 -3.57 -6.35
N MET A 224 -3.47 -2.87 -7.16
CA MET A 224 -3.04 -2.37 -8.47
C MET A 224 -2.08 -1.19 -8.27
N CYS A 225 -1.00 -1.16 -9.05
CA CYS A 225 0.03 -0.14 -8.99
C CYS A 225 0.34 0.39 -10.39
N MET A 226 0.33 1.71 -10.55
CA MET A 226 0.84 2.43 -11.71
C MET A 226 1.92 3.38 -11.24
N THR A 227 3.01 3.48 -12.00
CA THR A 227 4.04 4.52 -11.82
C THR A 227 4.01 5.45 -13.01
N HIS A 228 4.33 6.71 -12.80
CA HIS A 228 4.22 7.78 -13.79
C HIS A 228 5.51 8.59 -13.81
N HIS A 229 5.91 9.06 -14.99
CA HIS A 229 7.04 9.97 -15.16
C HIS A 229 6.65 11.44 -15.16
N VAL A 230 5.38 11.72 -14.87
CA VAL A 230 4.78 13.05 -14.91
C VAL A 230 3.93 13.28 -13.67
N THR A 231 3.68 14.55 -13.40
CA THR A 231 2.68 15.08 -12.48
C THR A 231 1.67 15.94 -13.27
N PRO A 232 0.52 16.30 -12.69
CA PRO A 232 -0.50 17.12 -13.36
C PRO A 232 -0.05 18.49 -13.84
N LEU A 233 1.07 19.00 -13.36
CA LEU A 233 1.62 20.28 -13.80
C LEU A 233 2.50 20.15 -15.05
N ASP A 234 2.99 18.94 -15.36
CA ASP A 234 4.00 18.73 -16.41
C ASP A 234 3.44 18.85 -17.83
N ALA A 235 2.15 18.60 -18.03
CA ALA A 235 1.50 18.79 -19.32
C ALA A 235 -0.03 18.92 -19.21
N ASP A 236 -0.61 19.66 -20.15
CA ASP A 236 -2.06 19.95 -20.21
C ASP A 236 -2.93 18.70 -20.40
N ASP A 237 -2.39 17.57 -20.86
CA ASP A 237 -3.13 16.31 -21.00
C ASP A 237 -3.11 15.46 -19.72
N VAL A 238 -2.34 15.85 -18.70
CA VAL A 238 -2.17 15.10 -17.46
C VAL A 238 -3.21 15.52 -16.43
N HIS A 239 -4.23 14.68 -16.24
CA HIS A 239 -5.32 14.96 -15.31
C HIS A 239 -5.46 13.86 -14.27
N VAL A 240 -5.65 14.26 -13.01
CA VAL A 240 -6.06 13.34 -11.94
C VAL A 240 -7.58 13.26 -11.93
N CYS A 241 -8.10 12.05 -12.12
CA CYS A 241 -9.52 11.78 -11.92
C CYS A 241 -9.80 11.65 -10.42
N TRP A 242 -10.75 12.44 -9.93
CA TRP A 242 -11.14 12.47 -8.51
C TRP A 242 -12.42 11.67 -8.30
N PHE A 243 -12.35 10.60 -7.52
CA PHE A 243 -13.47 9.69 -7.26
C PHE A 243 -13.94 9.76 -5.80
N PRO A 244 -14.80 10.72 -5.43
CA PRO A 244 -15.24 10.94 -4.04
C PRO A 244 -15.74 9.67 -3.32
N ASP A 245 -16.34 8.73 -4.06
CA ASP A 245 -16.90 7.49 -3.49
C ASP A 245 -15.95 6.27 -3.62
N MET A 246 -14.79 6.43 -4.27
CA MET A 246 -13.79 5.37 -4.38
C MET A 246 -12.64 5.61 -3.40
N THR A 247 -12.85 5.15 -2.16
CA THR A 247 -11.84 5.13 -1.10
C THR A 247 -10.60 4.26 -1.35
N PRO A 248 -10.57 3.22 -2.23
CA PRO A 248 -9.35 2.44 -2.37
C PRO A 248 -8.30 3.11 -3.25
N HIS A 249 -8.63 4.15 -4.01
CA HIS A 249 -7.68 4.80 -4.93
C HIS A 249 -6.98 5.96 -4.23
N PHE A 250 -5.69 6.11 -4.49
CA PHE A 250 -5.00 7.36 -4.23
C PHE A 250 -3.87 7.56 -5.23
N TYR A 251 -3.64 8.83 -5.53
CA TYR A 251 -2.52 9.32 -6.32
C TYR A 251 -1.49 9.84 -5.32
N SER A 252 -0.22 9.48 -5.51
CA SER A 252 0.86 9.98 -4.66
C SER A 252 2.00 10.45 -5.54
N GLN A 253 2.54 11.64 -5.28
CA GLN A 253 3.71 12.14 -5.99
C GLN A 253 4.90 12.25 -5.06
N LEU A 254 6.11 12.17 -5.62
CA LEU A 254 7.33 12.36 -4.87
C LEU A 254 7.40 13.78 -4.27
N THR A 255 8.19 13.92 -3.23
CA THR A 255 8.53 15.21 -2.60
C THR A 255 9.92 15.65 -3.02
N CYS A 256 10.26 16.91 -2.78
CA CYS A 256 11.55 17.51 -3.12
C CYS A 256 12.35 17.81 -1.86
N ALA A 257 13.68 17.68 -1.94
CA ALA A 257 14.61 17.96 -0.85
C ALA A 257 14.47 19.38 -0.29
#